data_AF-A0A3D8X022-F1
#
_entry.id   AF-A0A3D8X022-F1
#
_cell.length_a   1.000
_cell.length_b   1.000
_cell.length_c   1.000
_cell.angle_alpha   90.00
_cell.angle_beta   90.00
_cell.angle_gamma   90.00
#
_symmetry.space_group_name_H-M   'P 1'
#
loop_
_entity.id
_entity.type
_entity.pdbx_description
1 polymer ?
#
loop_
_entity_poly.entity_id
_entity_poly.type
_entity_poly.pdbx_seq_one_letter_code
_entity_poly.pdbx_strand_id
1 'polypeptide(L)'
;MKKQLFILGASVIIGLSGCGNDSSHEKPSADKNESMHDHSEMNHSSSGEVPKGLKQAENPTYKVGDKAVIKADHMKGMNGAEATIVGAYDTTAYTVSYTPKTGGKKVKNHKWVIQEEIKDAGNEQLKPGSEVTLEADHMTGMKGAKATIDSAEKTTVYMVDYAPTTGGEKVKNHKWVTESELSTK
;
A
#
# COMPACT_ATOMS: atom_id res chain seq x y z
N MET A 1 71.89 41.60 18.85
CA MET A 1 71.67 43.05 18.69
C MET A 1 70.20 43.29 18.40
N LYS A 2 69.56 44.12 19.23
CA LYS A 2 68.15 44.48 19.16
C LYS A 2 67.91 45.44 17.99
N LYS A 3 66.75 45.39 17.35
CA LYS A 3 65.73 46.47 17.40
C LYS A 3 64.67 46.26 16.32
N GLN A 4 63.43 46.36 16.77
CA GLN A 4 62.24 46.56 15.96
C GLN A 4 62.30 47.91 15.24
N LEU A 5 61.66 48.03 14.09
CA LEU A 5 61.08 49.30 13.64
C LEU A 5 59.92 49.06 12.66
N PHE A 6 58.75 49.57 13.04
CA PHE A 6 57.60 49.86 12.18
C PHE A 6 57.97 50.92 11.13
N ILE A 7 57.32 50.93 9.95
CA ILE A 7 56.70 52.12 9.31
C ILE A 7 56.25 51.87 7.83
N LEU A 8 55.07 52.42 7.51
CA LEU A 8 54.49 52.87 6.22
C LEU A 8 54.13 51.88 5.08
N GLY A 9 52.82 51.72 4.87
CA GLY A 9 52.06 52.34 3.78
C GLY A 9 52.38 52.01 2.31
N ALA A 10 51.40 51.45 1.59
CA ALA A 10 50.87 51.94 0.30
C ALA A 10 49.94 50.89 -0.34
N SER A 11 48.74 51.32 -0.69
CA SER A 11 47.76 50.57 -1.48
C SER A 11 48.22 50.41 -2.93
N VAL A 12 48.13 49.20 -3.50
CA VAL A 12 47.98 48.98 -4.96
C VAL A 12 47.12 47.73 -5.18
N ILE A 13 46.09 47.88 -6.01
CA ILE A 13 45.14 46.85 -6.47
C ILE A 13 45.74 46.14 -7.71
N ILE A 14 45.15 44.99 -8.07
CA ILE A 14 45.27 44.20 -9.33
C ILE A 14 46.19 42.98 -9.12
N GLY A 15 45.83 41.73 -9.39
CA GLY A 15 44.64 41.10 -9.96
C GLY A 15 45.01 39.65 -10.32
N LEU A 16 44.02 38.75 -10.23
CA LEU A 16 43.91 37.44 -10.89
C LEU A 16 45.08 36.44 -10.74
N SER A 17 44.82 35.33 -10.03
CA SER A 17 44.67 33.97 -10.63
C SER A 17 44.96 32.87 -9.60
N GLY A 18 44.00 31.95 -9.46
CA GLY A 18 44.30 30.52 -9.55
C GLY A 18 44.77 29.76 -8.31
N CYS A 19 43.93 28.80 -7.92
CA CYS A 19 44.20 27.58 -7.15
C CYS A 19 44.47 27.70 -5.64
N GLY A 20 43.50 27.22 -4.86
CA GLY A 20 43.65 27.00 -3.41
C GLY A 20 42.46 26.27 -2.80
N ASN A 21 42.61 24.94 -2.72
CA ASN A 21 42.25 24.02 -1.64
C ASN A 21 40.94 24.16 -0.82
N ASP A 22 40.17 23.07 -0.87
CA ASP A 22 39.44 22.38 0.21
C ASP A 22 38.56 23.19 1.18
N SER A 23 37.25 22.95 1.10
CA SER A 23 36.32 23.09 2.22
C SER A 23 35.09 22.22 1.95
N SER A 24 35.06 21.09 2.66
CA SER A 24 33.89 20.39 3.18
C SER A 24 32.57 21.16 3.09
N HIS A 25 31.74 20.76 2.12
CA HIS A 25 30.30 20.97 2.20
C HIS A 25 29.59 19.63 2.18
N GLU A 26 29.29 19.14 3.39
CA GLU A 26 28.22 18.18 3.61
C GLU A 26 26.92 18.76 3.05
N LYS A 27 26.39 18.12 2.01
CA LYS A 27 25.02 18.31 1.57
C LYS A 27 24.18 17.24 2.26
N PRO A 28 23.06 17.59 2.91
CA PRO A 28 22.13 16.58 3.37
C PRO A 28 21.53 15.91 2.14
N SER A 29 21.79 14.61 2.00
CA SER A 29 21.08 13.74 1.09
C SER A 29 19.60 13.77 1.48
N ALA A 30 18.81 14.56 0.77
CA ALA A 30 17.37 14.40 0.74
C ALA A 30 17.09 13.03 0.11
N ASP A 31 16.94 12.04 0.98
CA ASP A 31 16.55 10.68 0.67
C ASP A 31 15.12 10.70 0.13
N LYS A 32 14.98 11.01 -1.16
CA LYS A 32 13.73 10.80 -1.91
C LYS A 32 13.62 9.31 -2.20
N ASN A 33 13.33 8.53 -1.18
CA ASN A 33 12.89 7.15 -1.34
C ASN A 33 11.39 7.12 -1.68
N GLU A 34 11.08 7.51 -2.91
CA GLU A 34 9.83 7.11 -3.56
C GLU A 34 10.18 6.30 -4.80
N SER A 35 10.81 5.15 -4.57
CA SER A 35 10.76 4.05 -5.53
C SER A 35 9.38 3.40 -5.44
N MET A 36 8.37 4.11 -5.95
CA MET A 36 7.16 3.51 -6.50
C MET A 36 7.64 2.68 -7.70
N HIS A 37 7.92 1.39 -7.47
CA HIS A 37 7.86 0.46 -8.57
C HIS A 37 6.43 0.54 -9.10
N ASP A 38 6.33 0.94 -10.36
CA ASP A 38 5.09 1.02 -11.09
C ASP A 38 4.53 -0.41 -11.26
N HIS A 39 3.77 -0.87 -10.26
CA HIS A 39 3.04 -2.13 -10.29
C HIS A 39 1.67 -1.96 -11.00
N SER A 40 1.50 -0.88 -11.78
CA SER A 40 0.22 -0.57 -12.43
C SER A 40 -0.13 -1.50 -13.60
N GLU A 41 0.83 -2.28 -14.10
CA GLU A 41 0.62 -3.23 -15.21
C GLU A 41 0.41 -4.70 -14.77
N MET A 42 0.28 -4.96 -13.46
CA MET A 42 -0.15 -6.30 -13.03
C MET A 42 -1.67 -6.42 -13.14
N ASN A 43 -2.17 -7.54 -13.65
CA ASN A 43 -3.59 -7.82 -13.72
C ASN A 43 -4.16 -7.92 -12.29
N HIS A 44 -4.80 -6.85 -11.81
CA HIS A 44 -5.41 -6.77 -10.47
C HIS A 44 -6.83 -7.35 -10.43
N SER A 45 -7.25 -8.03 -11.49
CA SER A 45 -8.51 -8.76 -11.53
C SER A 45 -8.36 -10.06 -10.74
N SER A 46 -9.21 -10.26 -9.72
CA SER A 46 -9.16 -11.51 -8.94
C SER A 46 -9.83 -12.66 -9.68
N SER A 47 -9.50 -13.90 -9.31
CA SER A 47 -10.07 -15.12 -9.89
C SER A 47 -11.61 -15.21 -9.75
N GLY A 48 -12.23 -14.38 -8.91
CA GLY A 48 -13.66 -14.47 -8.57
C GLY A 48 -14.02 -15.69 -7.71
N GLU A 49 -13.07 -16.58 -7.41
CA GLU A 49 -13.30 -17.73 -6.55
C GLU A 49 -13.62 -17.29 -5.12
N VAL A 50 -14.72 -17.76 -4.55
CA VAL A 50 -15.09 -17.42 -3.18
C VAL A 50 -14.43 -18.42 -2.22
N PRO A 51 -13.72 -17.98 -1.16
CA PRO A 51 -13.13 -18.88 -0.17
C PRO A 51 -14.16 -19.83 0.43
N LYS A 52 -13.75 -21.09 0.67
CA LYS A 52 -14.64 -22.11 1.25
C LYS A 52 -15.04 -21.71 2.67
N GLY A 53 -16.32 -21.86 2.99
CA GLY A 53 -16.85 -21.55 4.31
C GLY A 53 -17.16 -20.07 4.53
N LEU A 54 -16.85 -19.18 3.58
CA LEU A 54 -17.19 -17.77 3.67
C LEU A 54 -18.72 -17.59 3.67
N LYS A 55 -19.24 -16.99 4.75
CA LYS A 55 -20.68 -16.80 4.93
C LYS A 55 -21.15 -15.56 4.17
N GLN A 56 -22.20 -15.72 3.35
CA GLN A 56 -22.89 -14.57 2.75
C GLN A 56 -23.48 -13.67 3.85
N ALA A 57 -23.39 -12.36 3.66
CA ALA A 57 -23.97 -11.41 4.59
C ALA A 57 -25.50 -11.49 4.55
N GLU A 58 -26.13 -11.57 5.72
CA GLU A 58 -27.60 -11.72 5.80
C GLU A 58 -28.32 -10.40 5.47
N ASN A 59 -27.79 -9.27 5.96
CA ASN A 59 -28.37 -7.94 5.79
C ASN A 59 -27.29 -6.90 5.46
N PRO A 60 -26.58 -7.03 4.33
CA PRO A 60 -25.56 -6.06 3.94
C PRO A 60 -26.21 -4.70 3.61
N THR A 61 -25.49 -3.61 3.88
CA THR A 61 -25.93 -2.25 3.46
C THR A 61 -26.07 -2.17 1.94
N TYR A 62 -25.16 -2.83 1.20
CA TYR A 62 -25.20 -2.89 -0.27
C TYR A 62 -25.44 -4.33 -0.73
N LYS A 63 -26.55 -4.59 -1.42
CA LYS A 63 -26.89 -5.93 -1.89
C LYS A 63 -26.12 -6.26 -3.17
N VAL A 64 -25.97 -7.55 -3.45
CA VAL A 64 -25.42 -8.00 -4.74
C VAL A 64 -26.28 -7.44 -5.88
N GLY A 65 -25.62 -6.82 -6.86
CA GLY A 65 -26.25 -6.08 -7.95
C GLY A 65 -26.34 -4.57 -7.73
N ASP A 66 -26.23 -4.09 -6.49
CA ASP A 66 -26.29 -2.67 -6.18
C ASP A 66 -25.06 -1.93 -6.74
N LYS A 67 -25.24 -0.62 -6.90
CA LYS A 67 -24.17 0.32 -7.24
C LYS A 67 -23.72 1.05 -5.98
N ALA A 68 -22.41 1.24 -5.85
CA ALA A 68 -21.79 2.01 -4.78
C ALA A 68 -20.62 2.83 -5.32
N VAL A 69 -20.17 3.81 -4.55
CA VAL A 69 -18.95 4.57 -4.82
C VAL A 69 -17.87 4.15 -3.83
N ILE A 70 -16.72 3.74 -4.35
CA ILE A 70 -15.56 3.33 -3.55
C ILE A 70 -14.93 4.57 -2.88
N LYS A 71 -14.69 4.47 -1.57
CA LYS A 71 -14.03 5.47 -0.71
C LYS A 71 -12.69 4.96 -0.16
N ALA A 72 -12.04 4.10 -0.94
CA ALA A 72 -10.74 3.52 -0.64
C ALA A 72 -9.77 3.72 -1.81
N ASP A 73 -8.48 3.78 -1.48
CA ASP A 73 -7.37 3.99 -2.39
C ASP A 73 -6.33 2.86 -2.31
N HIS A 74 -6.80 1.62 -2.05
CA HIS A 74 -5.91 0.44 -1.98
C HIS A 74 -5.09 0.27 -3.26
N MET A 75 -5.68 0.63 -4.40
CA MET A 75 -5.01 0.75 -5.69
C MET A 75 -5.37 2.08 -6.37
N LYS A 76 -4.44 2.56 -7.21
CA LYS A 76 -4.66 3.74 -8.04
C LYS A 76 -5.93 3.58 -8.88
N GLY A 77 -6.77 4.61 -8.88
CA GLY A 77 -8.04 4.61 -9.63
C GLY A 77 -9.23 4.00 -8.90
N MET A 78 -9.10 3.50 -7.67
CA MET A 78 -10.23 3.01 -6.88
C MET A 78 -11.07 4.13 -6.26
N ASN A 79 -10.43 5.13 -5.64
CA ASN A 79 -11.16 6.15 -4.92
C ASN A 79 -12.06 6.97 -5.87
N GLY A 80 -13.35 7.05 -5.53
CA GLY A 80 -14.39 7.68 -6.34
C GLY A 80 -14.91 6.82 -7.50
N ALA A 81 -14.38 5.60 -7.72
CA ALA A 81 -14.88 4.73 -8.77
C ALA A 81 -16.29 4.24 -8.46
N GLU A 82 -17.14 4.19 -9.50
CA GLU A 82 -18.41 3.47 -9.41
C GLU A 82 -18.14 1.96 -9.46
N ALA A 83 -18.65 1.28 -8.45
CA ALA A 83 -18.57 -0.16 -8.28
C ALA A 83 -19.95 -0.82 -8.39
N THR A 84 -19.96 -2.06 -8.84
CA THR A 84 -21.11 -2.97 -8.77
C THR A 84 -20.79 -4.06 -7.75
N ILE A 85 -21.66 -4.27 -6.78
CA ILE A 85 -21.46 -5.33 -5.78
C ILE A 85 -21.69 -6.68 -6.45
N VAL A 86 -20.68 -7.55 -6.43
CA VAL A 86 -20.76 -8.93 -6.98
C VAL A 86 -20.68 -10.00 -5.89
N GLY A 87 -20.42 -9.61 -4.65
CA GLY A 87 -20.53 -10.45 -3.46
C GLY A 87 -20.52 -9.63 -2.18
N ALA A 88 -21.19 -10.12 -1.14
CA ALA A 88 -21.26 -9.50 0.18
C ALA A 88 -21.21 -10.60 1.25
N TYR A 89 -20.27 -10.49 2.19
CA TYR A 89 -19.93 -11.57 3.11
C TYR A 89 -19.63 -11.06 4.52
N ASP A 90 -20.09 -11.77 5.53
CA ASP A 90 -19.77 -11.46 6.93
C ASP A 90 -18.54 -12.26 7.36
N THR A 91 -17.47 -11.55 7.75
CA THR A 91 -16.20 -12.17 8.16
C THR A 91 -15.40 -11.20 9.04
N THR A 92 -14.18 -11.58 9.38
CA THR A 92 -13.17 -10.67 9.91
C THR A 92 -12.21 -10.28 8.79
N ALA A 93 -12.10 -8.99 8.51
CA ALA A 93 -11.13 -8.41 7.60
C ALA A 93 -9.84 -8.04 8.36
N TYR A 94 -8.70 -8.32 7.74
CA TYR A 94 -7.38 -8.07 8.30
C TYR A 94 -6.56 -7.18 7.39
N THR A 95 -5.85 -6.24 7.99
CA THR A 95 -4.70 -5.61 7.33
C THR A 95 -3.46 -6.44 7.64
N VAL A 96 -2.64 -6.73 6.63
CA VAL A 96 -1.47 -7.60 6.79
C VAL A 96 -0.20 -7.02 6.17
N SER A 97 0.93 -7.35 6.79
CA SER A 97 2.26 -7.00 6.29
C SER A 97 3.04 -8.27 5.98
N TYR A 98 3.55 -8.42 4.75
CA TYR A 98 4.21 -9.64 4.31
C TYR A 98 5.30 -9.38 3.26
N THR A 99 6.24 -10.30 3.14
CA THR A 99 7.19 -10.33 2.02
C THR A 99 6.71 -11.36 1.00
N PRO A 100 6.54 -10.99 -0.29
CA PRO A 100 6.06 -11.93 -1.29
C PRO A 100 6.98 -13.16 -1.41
N LYS A 101 6.38 -14.34 -1.65
CA LYS A 101 7.12 -15.61 -1.82
C LYS A 101 8.06 -15.61 -3.02
N THR A 102 7.78 -14.79 -4.01
CA THR A 102 8.62 -14.56 -5.19
C THR A 102 9.79 -13.62 -4.92
N GLY A 103 9.97 -13.15 -3.67
CA GLY A 103 10.93 -12.12 -3.31
C GLY A 103 10.39 -10.70 -3.58
N GLY A 104 11.24 -9.69 -3.37
CA GLY A 104 10.89 -8.28 -3.55
C GLY A 104 10.71 -7.51 -2.24
N LYS A 105 10.19 -6.29 -2.35
CA LYS A 105 9.97 -5.41 -1.19
C LYS A 105 8.84 -5.97 -0.31
N LYS A 106 8.96 -5.76 1.01
CA LYS A 106 7.88 -6.05 1.96
C LYS A 106 6.66 -5.16 1.65
N VAL A 107 5.50 -5.78 1.48
CA VAL A 107 4.20 -5.12 1.41
C VAL A 107 3.76 -4.82 2.85
N LYS A 108 3.35 -3.58 3.12
CA LYS A 108 2.95 -3.14 4.46
C LYS A 108 1.48 -2.73 4.46
N ASN A 109 0.76 -3.08 5.52
CA ASN A 109 -0.65 -2.69 5.73
C ASN A 109 -1.55 -3.00 4.52
N HIS A 110 -1.35 -4.15 3.88
CA HIS A 110 -2.16 -4.58 2.74
C HIS A 110 -3.62 -4.77 3.18
N LYS A 111 -4.53 -4.17 2.42
CA LYS A 111 -5.98 -4.26 2.58
C LYS A 111 -6.57 -5.01 1.39
N TRP A 112 -7.36 -6.06 1.57
CA TRP A 112 -7.62 -6.80 2.82
C TRP A 112 -7.42 -8.28 2.55
N VAL A 113 -7.12 -9.06 3.59
CA VAL A 113 -7.35 -10.51 3.58
C VAL A 113 -8.40 -10.84 4.63
N ILE A 114 -9.14 -11.92 4.45
CA ILE A 114 -10.21 -12.32 5.38
C ILE A 114 -9.86 -13.59 6.16
N GLN A 115 -10.64 -13.91 7.20
CA GLN A 115 -10.45 -15.08 8.05
C GLN A 115 -10.24 -16.37 7.24
N GLU A 116 -11.08 -16.59 6.22
CA GLU A 116 -11.12 -17.78 5.37
C GLU A 116 -9.96 -17.86 4.38
N GLU A 117 -9.18 -16.78 4.25
CA GLU A 117 -7.99 -16.70 3.41
C GLU A 117 -6.69 -16.88 4.21
N ILE A 118 -6.79 -17.23 5.50
CA ILE A 118 -5.65 -17.49 6.37
C ILE A 118 -5.62 -18.96 6.73
N LYS A 119 -4.47 -19.58 6.47
CA LYS A 119 -4.26 -21.01 6.68
C LYS A 119 -4.51 -21.39 8.13
N ASP A 120 -5.36 -22.40 8.33
CA ASP A 120 -5.64 -23.03 9.62
C ASP A 120 -6.11 -22.03 10.71
N ALA A 121 -6.71 -20.89 10.33
CA ALA A 121 -7.11 -19.83 11.26
C ALA A 121 -8.36 -20.19 12.10
N GLY A 122 -9.15 -21.16 11.66
CA GLY A 122 -10.44 -21.48 12.28
C GLY A 122 -11.40 -20.28 12.25
N ASN A 123 -12.23 -20.13 13.28
CA ASN A 123 -13.26 -19.08 13.34
C ASN A 123 -12.95 -17.97 14.37
N GLU A 124 -11.88 -18.13 15.14
CA GLU A 124 -11.50 -17.13 16.14
C GLU A 124 -10.75 -15.97 15.48
N GLN A 125 -11.09 -14.75 15.89
CA GLN A 125 -10.43 -13.56 15.41
C GLN A 125 -8.96 -13.54 15.87
N LEU A 126 -8.07 -13.36 14.91
CA LEU A 126 -6.63 -13.27 15.12
C LEU A 126 -6.25 -11.90 15.69
N LYS A 127 -5.21 -11.88 16.53
CA LYS A 127 -4.78 -10.65 17.22
C LYS A 127 -3.71 -9.91 16.40
N PRO A 128 -3.63 -8.57 16.50
CA PRO A 128 -2.49 -7.83 15.99
C PRO A 128 -1.17 -8.39 16.50
N GLY A 129 -0.16 -8.47 15.62
CA GLY A 129 1.14 -9.08 15.88
C GLY A 129 1.21 -10.59 15.65
N SER A 130 0.08 -11.29 15.46
CA SER A 130 0.09 -12.72 15.12
C SER A 130 0.77 -12.97 13.77
N GLU A 131 1.63 -13.98 13.71
CA GLU A 131 2.21 -14.48 12.46
C GLU A 131 1.33 -15.57 11.85
N VAL A 132 1.04 -15.45 10.56
CA VAL A 132 0.14 -16.34 9.83
C VAL A 132 0.69 -16.72 8.46
N THR A 133 0.05 -17.68 7.79
CA THR A 133 0.33 -18.02 6.39
C THR A 133 -0.88 -17.69 5.54
N LEU A 134 -0.69 -16.90 4.49
CA LEU A 134 -1.78 -16.49 3.61
C LEU A 134 -2.13 -17.60 2.61
N GLU A 135 -3.43 -17.86 2.42
CA GLU A 135 -3.96 -18.68 1.33
C GLU A 135 -4.54 -17.83 0.18
N ALA A 136 -4.79 -16.53 0.44
CA ALA A 136 -5.13 -15.54 -0.58
C ALA A 136 -4.08 -15.45 -1.69
N ASP A 137 -4.55 -15.20 -2.91
CA ASP A 137 -3.76 -15.04 -4.14
C ASP A 137 -4.12 -13.75 -4.90
N HIS A 138 -4.50 -12.70 -4.19
CA HIS A 138 -4.92 -11.43 -4.78
C HIS A 138 -3.85 -10.80 -5.67
N MET A 139 -2.58 -11.09 -5.37
CA MET A 139 -1.44 -10.71 -6.21
C MET A 139 -0.34 -11.76 -6.20
N THR A 140 0.48 -11.76 -7.25
CA THR A 140 1.62 -12.67 -7.41
C THR A 140 2.51 -12.66 -6.16
N GLY A 141 2.78 -13.85 -5.63
CA GLY A 141 3.64 -14.03 -4.46
C GLY A 141 2.95 -13.86 -3.10
N MET A 142 1.65 -13.55 -3.03
CA MET A 142 0.90 -13.51 -1.78
C MET A 142 0.64 -14.92 -1.20
N LYS A 143 0.18 -15.84 -2.04
CA LYS A 143 -0.18 -17.20 -1.61
C LYS A 143 1.02 -17.93 -1.01
N GLY A 144 0.84 -18.43 0.22
CA GLY A 144 1.87 -19.10 1.01
C GLY A 144 2.88 -18.15 1.67
N ALA A 145 2.73 -16.83 1.55
CA ALA A 145 3.58 -15.87 2.25
C ALA A 145 3.32 -15.90 3.77
N LYS A 146 4.38 -15.72 4.54
CA LYS A 146 4.28 -15.43 5.97
C LYS A 146 3.93 -13.95 6.15
N ALA A 147 2.88 -13.69 6.90
CA ALA A 147 2.36 -12.36 7.14
C ALA A 147 2.19 -12.08 8.63
N THR A 148 2.27 -10.81 9.00
CA THR A 148 1.89 -10.32 10.33
C THR A 148 0.52 -9.67 10.22
N ILE A 149 -0.38 -9.99 11.16
CA ILE A 149 -1.65 -9.27 11.32
C ILE A 149 -1.34 -7.88 11.88
N ASP A 150 -1.65 -6.82 11.15
CA ASP A 150 -1.46 -5.44 11.60
C ASP A 150 -2.71 -4.93 12.35
N SER A 151 -3.91 -5.25 11.84
CA SER A 151 -5.18 -4.94 12.47
C SER A 151 -6.27 -5.93 12.04
N ALA A 152 -7.38 -5.96 12.80
CA ALA A 152 -8.49 -6.88 12.59
C ALA A 152 -9.82 -6.15 12.86
N GLU A 153 -10.79 -6.34 11.96
CA GLU A 153 -12.12 -5.77 12.09
C GLU A 153 -13.18 -6.78 11.65
N LYS A 154 -14.19 -7.01 12.49
CA LYS A 154 -15.36 -7.79 12.12
C LYS A 154 -16.34 -6.90 11.37
N THR A 155 -16.59 -7.19 10.10
CA THR A 155 -17.35 -6.31 9.21
C THR A 155 -17.92 -7.10 8.03
N THR A 156 -18.78 -6.47 7.24
CA THR A 156 -19.16 -7.00 5.94
C THR A 156 -18.10 -6.59 4.91
N VAL A 157 -17.56 -7.58 4.20
CA VAL A 157 -16.64 -7.37 3.08
C VAL A 157 -17.39 -7.57 1.77
N TYR A 158 -16.99 -6.80 0.77
CA TYR A 158 -17.60 -6.80 -0.54
C TYR A 158 -16.57 -7.17 -1.61
N MET A 159 -17.02 -8.01 -2.54
CA MET A 159 -16.35 -8.23 -3.81
C MET A 159 -17.01 -7.33 -4.85
N VAL A 160 -16.20 -6.59 -5.61
CA VAL A 160 -16.73 -5.51 -6.48
C VAL A 160 -16.16 -5.53 -7.90
N ASP A 161 -17.02 -5.17 -8.84
CA ASP A 161 -16.67 -4.86 -10.22
C ASP A 161 -16.60 -3.33 -10.39
N TYR A 162 -15.48 -2.75 -10.80
CA TYR A 162 -15.38 -1.28 -10.93
C TYR A 162 -14.61 -0.82 -12.17
N ALA A 163 -14.93 0.37 -12.66
CA ALA A 163 -14.16 1.06 -13.68
C ALA A 163 -13.20 2.06 -13.01
N PRO A 164 -11.88 1.94 -13.18
CA PRO A 164 -10.93 2.84 -12.52
C PRO A 164 -11.16 4.30 -12.92
N THR A 165 -11.06 5.23 -11.95
CA THR A 165 -11.20 6.68 -12.21
C THR A 165 -10.07 7.25 -13.05
N THR A 166 -8.96 6.53 -13.15
CA THR A 166 -7.83 6.84 -14.02
C THR A 166 -8.03 6.38 -15.47
N GLY A 167 -9.18 5.76 -15.79
CA GLY A 167 -9.43 5.09 -17.06
C GLY A 167 -8.81 3.68 -17.11
N GLY A 168 -8.95 3.02 -18.26
CA GLY A 168 -8.46 1.66 -18.49
C GLY A 168 -9.58 0.61 -18.50
N GLU A 169 -9.18 -0.66 -18.45
CA GLU A 169 -10.12 -1.79 -18.44
C GLU A 169 -10.89 -1.88 -17.13
N LYS A 170 -12.10 -2.45 -17.20
CA LYS A 170 -12.92 -2.73 -16.02
C LYS A 170 -12.25 -3.81 -15.18
N VAL A 171 -12.04 -3.53 -13.89
CA VAL A 171 -11.55 -4.53 -12.93
C VAL A 171 -12.74 -5.38 -12.48
N LYS A 172 -12.55 -6.71 -12.53
CA LYS A 172 -13.57 -7.69 -12.18
C LYS A 172 -13.26 -8.35 -10.85
N ASN A 173 -14.31 -8.62 -10.07
CA ASN A 173 -14.24 -9.38 -8.83
C ASN A 173 -13.15 -8.90 -7.86
N HIS A 174 -12.91 -7.59 -7.76
CA HIS A 174 -11.91 -7.06 -6.86
C HIS A 174 -12.23 -7.44 -5.41
N LYS A 175 -11.20 -7.95 -4.72
CA LYS A 175 -11.22 -8.37 -3.31
C LYS A 175 -10.20 -7.54 -2.54
N TRP A 176 -10.54 -6.95 -1.41
CA TRP A 176 -11.88 -6.72 -0.88
C TRP A 176 -12.00 -5.23 -0.57
N VAL A 177 -13.23 -4.76 -0.45
CA VAL A 177 -13.52 -3.46 0.20
C VAL A 177 -14.48 -3.72 1.36
N THR A 178 -14.33 -2.98 2.45
CA THR A 178 -15.24 -3.10 3.60
C THR A 178 -16.47 -2.21 3.42
N GLU A 179 -17.50 -2.41 4.26
CA GLU A 179 -18.70 -1.57 4.24
C GLU A 179 -18.42 -0.08 4.41
N SER A 180 -17.48 0.28 5.29
CA SER A 180 -17.08 1.67 5.54
C SER A 180 -16.28 2.30 4.40
N GLU A 181 -15.75 1.48 3.49
CA GLU A 181 -15.03 1.90 2.29
C GLU A 181 -15.95 2.06 1.08
N LEU A 182 -17.27 1.96 1.28
CA LEU A 182 -18.30 2.19 0.28
C LEU A 182 -19.26 3.30 0.72
N SER A 183 -19.80 4.00 -0.26
CA SER A 183 -20.89 4.96 -0.05
C SER A 183 -21.99 4.74 -1.09
N THR A 184 -23.22 5.07 -0.72
CA THR A 184 -24.33 5.16 -1.68
C THR A 184 -23.96 6.13 -2.79
N LYS A 185 -24.29 5.75 -4.03
CA LYS A 185 -24.12 6.61 -5.20
C LYS A 185 -25.05 7.83 -5.15
#